data_AF-I3CGP1-F1
#
_entry.id   AF-I3CGP1-F1
#
_cell.length_a   1.000
_cell.length_b   1.000
_cell.length_c   1.000
_cell.angle_alpha   90.00
_cell.angle_beta   90.00
_cell.angle_gamma   90.00
#
_symmetry.space_group_name_H-M   'P 1'
#
loop_
_entity.id
_entity.type
_entity.pdbx_description
1 polymer ?
#
loop_
_entity_poly.entity_id
_entity_poly.type
_entity_poly.pdbx_seq_one_letter_code
_entity_poly.pdbx_strand_id
1 'polypeptide(L)'
;MKLTPHYTAGFVGWWELLAVDEQTAIHQVLIQLLNPETLVTLPLQRAQTEQAQMGELHIMYGDYTYNILYAIDLAQSYLVLVGGIKKPISTVQ
;
A
#
# COMPACT_ATOMS: atom_id res chain seq x y z
N MET A 1 -3.80 -13.82 -10.43
CA MET A 1 -5.03 -13.38 -9.72
C MET A 1 -5.02 -11.86 -9.66
N LYS A 2 -6.14 -11.18 -9.95
CA LYS A 2 -6.24 -9.72 -9.87
C LYS A 2 -6.93 -9.34 -8.56
N LEU A 3 -6.34 -8.44 -7.78
CA LEU A 3 -6.96 -7.92 -6.55
C LEU A 3 -7.83 -6.69 -6.86
N THR A 4 -8.94 -6.55 -6.13
CA THR A 4 -9.78 -5.36 -6.13
C THR A 4 -9.37 -4.46 -4.94
N PRO A 5 -9.00 -3.19 -5.18
CA PRO A 5 -8.67 -2.28 -4.10
C PRO A 5 -9.93 -1.79 -3.37
N HIS A 6 -9.84 -1.74 -2.04
CA HIS A 6 -10.83 -1.14 -1.15
C HIS A 6 -10.15 -0.10 -0.26
N TYR A 7 -10.80 1.05 -0.09
CA TYR A 7 -10.25 2.16 0.69
C TYR A 7 -11.06 2.35 1.96
N THR A 8 -10.39 2.33 3.11
CA THR A 8 -11.03 2.71 4.37
C THR A 8 -11.11 4.23 4.50
N ALA A 9 -11.96 4.72 5.40
CA ALA A 9 -12.03 6.15 5.71
C ALA A 9 -10.69 6.71 6.22
N GLY A 10 -9.91 5.91 6.96
CA GLY A 10 -8.57 6.30 7.43
C GLY A 10 -7.59 6.52 6.28
N PHE A 11 -7.63 5.66 5.26
CA PHE A 11 -6.83 5.85 4.05
C PHE A 11 -7.27 7.07 3.26
N VAL A 12 -8.57 7.24 3.01
CA VAL A 12 -9.10 8.39 2.26
C VAL A 12 -8.74 9.71 2.95
N GLY A 13 -8.93 9.80 4.27
CA GLY A 13 -8.60 11.00 5.03
C GLY A 13 -7.10 11.34 5.01
N TRP A 14 -6.23 10.33 5.06
CA TRP A 14 -4.79 10.55 4.88
C TRP A 14 -4.43 10.96 3.45
N TRP A 15 -5.03 10.31 2.45
CA TRP A 15 -4.80 10.56 1.03
C TRP A 15 -5.12 11.99 0.62
N GLU A 16 -6.24 12.53 1.10
CA GLU A 16 -6.71 13.89 0.81
C GLU A 16 -5.78 14.99 1.37
N LEU A 17 -4.89 14.66 2.32
CA LEU A 17 -3.89 15.59 2.86
C LEU A 17 -2.63 15.69 2.00
N LEU A 18 -2.45 14.80 1.03
CA LEU A 18 -1.26 14.75 0.19
C LEU A 18 -1.39 15.72 -0.99
N ALA A 19 -0.26 16.27 -1.43
CA ALA A 19 -0.22 17.07 -2.65
C ALA A 19 -0.48 16.20 -3.89
N VAL A 20 -0.94 16.81 -4.99
CA VAL A 20 -1.38 16.10 -6.21
C VAL A 20 -0.25 15.28 -6.84
N ASP A 21 0.97 15.79 -6.81
CA ASP A 21 2.17 15.11 -7.28
C ASP A 21 2.51 13.89 -6.41
N GLU A 22 2.41 14.03 -5.09
CA GLU A 22 2.58 12.93 -4.12
C GLU A 22 1.54 11.83 -4.34
N GLN A 23 0.26 12.21 -4.49
CA GLN A 23 -0.83 11.29 -4.83
C GLN A 23 -0.54 10.56 -6.14
N THR A 24 -0.08 11.27 -7.16
CA THR A 24 0.23 10.67 -8.47
C THR A 24 1.34 9.64 -8.36
N ALA A 25 2.42 9.95 -7.65
CA ALA A 25 3.55 9.03 -7.45
C ALA A 25 3.12 7.76 -6.68
N ILE A 26 2.36 7.92 -5.60
CA ILE A 26 1.88 6.79 -4.80
C ILE A 26 0.89 5.93 -5.61
N HIS A 27 -0.02 6.56 -6.35
CA HIS A 27 -0.99 5.84 -7.19
C HIS A 27 -0.30 4.95 -8.22
N GLN A 28 0.80 5.40 -8.82
CA GLN A 28 1.57 4.58 -9.76
C GLN A 28 2.13 3.31 -9.10
N VAL A 29 2.62 3.41 -7.86
CA VAL A 29 3.10 2.23 -7.10
C VAL A 29 1.94 1.31 -6.74
N LEU A 30 0.79 1.84 -6.33
CA LEU A 30 -0.41 1.04 -6.03
C LEU A 30 -0.92 0.29 -7.27
N ILE A 31 -0.89 0.90 -8.46
CA ILE A 31 -1.24 0.22 -9.71
C ILE A 31 -0.28 -0.95 -9.97
N GLN A 32 1.02 -0.77 -9.73
CA GLN A 32 1.99 -1.85 -9.85
C GLN A 32 1.73 -2.97 -8.84
N LEU A 33 1.40 -2.64 -7.59
CA LEU A 33 1.06 -3.62 -6.56
C LEU A 33 -0.15 -4.48 -6.95
N LEU A 34 -1.12 -3.89 -7.65
CA LEU A 34 -2.31 -4.59 -8.15
C LEU A 34 -2.04 -5.48 -9.37
N ASN A 35 -0.83 -5.42 -9.95
CA ASN A 35 -0.43 -6.29 -11.04
C ASN A 35 -0.14 -7.72 -10.51
N PRO A 36 -0.78 -8.76 -11.07
CA PRO A 36 -0.58 -10.15 -10.67
C PRO A 36 0.88 -10.62 -10.58
N GLU A 37 1.78 -10.08 -11.41
CA GLU A 37 3.20 -10.44 -11.43
C GLU A 37 3.95 -9.91 -10.21
N THR A 38 3.53 -8.74 -9.71
CA THR A 38 4.15 -8.05 -8.57
C THR A 38 3.64 -8.58 -7.22
N LEU A 39 2.45 -9.18 -7.20
CA LEU A 39 1.93 -9.86 -6.01
C LEU A 39 2.80 -11.06 -5.58
N VAL A 40 3.55 -11.66 -6.50
CA VAL A 40 4.45 -12.79 -6.23
C VAL A 40 5.70 -12.36 -5.44
N THR A 41 6.07 -11.07 -5.50
CA THR A 41 7.29 -10.55 -4.85
C THR A 41 7.03 -10.00 -3.45
N LEU A 42 5.77 -9.79 -3.07
CA LEU A 42 5.43 -9.53 -1.69
C LEU A 42 5.85 -10.74 -0.85
N PRO A 43 6.39 -10.54 0.36
CA PRO A 43 6.59 -11.61 1.32
C PRO A 43 5.23 -12.07 1.85
N LEU A 44 4.36 -12.56 0.96
CA LEU A 44 3.23 -13.42 1.25
C LEU A 44 3.85 -14.76 1.70
N GLN A 45 4.46 -14.75 2.89
CA GLN A 45 5.04 -15.94 3.48
C GLN A 45 3.97 -17.02 3.45
N ARG A 46 4.20 -18.07 2.63
CA ARG A 46 3.52 -19.37 2.60
C ARG A 46 2.41 -19.51 3.65
N ALA A 47 1.25 -18.91 3.41
CA ALA A 47 0.14 -18.99 4.34
C ALA A 47 -1.03 -19.61 3.61
N GLN A 48 -1.08 -20.94 3.71
CA GLN A 48 -2.29 -21.73 3.59
C GLN A 48 -3.25 -21.39 4.73
N THR A 49 -3.61 -20.12 4.92
CA THR A 49 -4.45 -19.70 6.04
C THR A 49 -5.64 -18.92 5.53
N GLU A 50 -6.81 -19.31 6.01
CA GLU A 50 -8.14 -18.71 5.78
C GLU A 50 -8.27 -17.27 6.35
N GLN A 51 -7.17 -16.53 6.49
CA GLN A 51 -7.08 -15.27 7.23
C GLN A 51 -6.43 -14.17 6.39
N ALA A 52 -6.92 -12.94 6.57
CA ALA A 52 -6.37 -11.75 5.94
C ALA A 52 -4.95 -11.47 6.45
N GLN A 53 -4.03 -11.15 5.54
CA GLN A 53 -2.65 -10.76 5.86
C GLN A 53 -2.52 -9.25 5.88
N MET A 54 -1.74 -8.70 6.81
CA MET A 54 -1.45 -7.26 6.86
C MET A 54 0.01 -6.99 6.51
N GLY A 55 0.27 -5.85 5.87
CA GLY A 55 1.62 -5.41 5.53
C GLY A 55 1.73 -3.90 5.44
N GLU A 56 2.95 -3.40 5.38
CA GLU A 56 3.25 -1.98 5.18
C GLU A 56 4.00 -1.82 3.85
N LEU A 57 3.47 -0.96 2.98
CA LEU A 57 4.11 -0.56 1.74
C LEU A 57 4.90 0.72 1.97
N HIS A 58 6.20 0.70 1.65
CA HIS A 58 7.08 1.85 1.79
C HIS A 58 7.35 2.46 0.41
N ILE A 59 7.01 3.74 0.24
CA ILE A 59 7.22 4.48 -1.00
C ILE A 59 8.08 5.69 -0.69
N MET A 60 9.19 5.86 -1.40
CA MET A 60 10.02 7.06 -1.31
C MET A 60 9.67 7.96 -2.50
N TYR A 61 9.34 9.22 -2.23
CA TYR A 61 9.08 10.23 -3.24
C TYR A 61 9.47 11.62 -2.73
N GLY A 62 10.33 12.31 -3.48
CA GLY A 62 10.96 13.54 -3.01
C GLY A 62 11.75 13.30 -1.73
N ASP A 63 11.62 14.22 -0.77
CA ASP A 63 12.28 14.15 0.54
C ASP A 63 11.48 13.37 1.59
N TYR A 64 10.48 12.58 1.17
CA TYR A 64 9.56 11.88 2.08
C TYR A 64 9.46 10.38 1.78
N THR A 65 9.25 9.63 2.86
CA THR A 65 8.78 8.25 2.84
C THR A 65 7.31 8.21 3.23
N TYR A 66 6.51 7.51 2.43
CA TYR A 66 5.09 7.23 2.64
C TYR A 66 4.95 5.76 3.00
N ASN A 67 4.53 5.49 4.23
CA ASN A 67 4.25 4.13 4.69
C ASN A 67 2.75 3.92 4.64
N ILE A 68 2.27 2.93 3.89
CA ILE A 68 0.85 2.63 3.71
C ILE A 68 0.55 1.27 4.32
N LEU A 69 -0.33 1.25 5.31
CA LEU A 69 -0.82 0.01 5.91
C LEU A 69 -1.89 -0.60 4.99
N TYR A 70 -1.71 -1.87 4.62
CA TYR A 70 -2.65 -2.60 3.80
C TYR A 70 -2.98 -3.97 4.40
N ALA A 71 -4.11 -4.54 3.97
CA ALA A 71 -4.48 -5.93 4.20
C ALA A 71 -4.83 -6.63 2.88
N ILE A 72 -4.47 -7.89 2.74
CA ILE A 72 -4.81 -8.74 1.59
C ILE A 72 -5.71 -9.86 2.07
N ASP A 73 -6.89 -9.97 1.46
CA ASP A 73 -7.78 -11.12 1.59
C ASP A 73 -7.78 -11.86 0.25
N LEU A 74 -7.06 -12.98 0.19
CA LEU A 74 -6.97 -13.78 -1.03
C LEU A 74 -8.27 -14.55 -1.33
N ALA A 75 -9.09 -14.86 -0.32
CA ALA A 75 -10.36 -15.56 -0.50
C ALA A 75 -11.37 -14.66 -1.22
N GLN A 76 -11.40 -13.38 -0.86
CA GLN A 76 -12.25 -12.37 -1.51
C GLN A 76 -11.57 -11.64 -2.67
N SER A 77 -10.28 -11.90 -2.91
CA SER A 77 -9.45 -11.17 -3.88
C SER A 77 -9.41 -9.66 -3.64
N TYR A 78 -9.28 -9.24 -2.37
CA TYR A 78 -9.25 -7.84 -1.97
C TYR A 78 -7.86 -7.38 -1.53
N LEU A 79 -7.54 -6.14 -1.86
CA LEU A 79 -6.48 -5.34 -1.24
C LEU A 79 -7.16 -4.18 -0.51
N VAL A 80 -7.13 -4.19 0.82
CA VAL A 80 -7.69 -3.13 1.64
C VAL A 80 -6.58 -2.16 2.03
N LEU A 81 -6.69 -0.89 1.64
CA LEU A 81 -5.80 0.18 2.09
C LEU A 81 -6.39 0.84 3.34
N VAL A 82 -5.65 0.76 4.44
CA VAL A 82 -6.13 1.07 5.80
C VAL A 82 -5.77 2.50 6.20
N GLY A 83 -4.59 2.96 5.84
CA GLY A 83 -4.10 4.27 6.25
C GLY A 83 -2.68 4.48 5.76
N GLY A 84 -2.15 5.67 6.01
CA GLY A 84 -0.76 5.94 5.74
C GLY A 84 -0.16 6.97 6.67
N ILE A 85 1.16 7.08 6.61
CA ILE A 85 1.93 8.12 7.27
C ILE A 85 3.00 8.64 6.32
N LYS A 86 3.15 9.97 6.30
CA LYS A 86 4.22 10.67 5.60
C LYS A 86 5.32 11.02 6.61
N LYS A 87 6.55 10.64 6.31
CA LYS A 87 7.73 10.92 7.15
C LYS A 87 8.81 11.57 6.28
N PRO A 88 9.53 12.59 6.76
CA PRO A 88 10.73 13.04 6.05
C PRO A 88 11.74 11.89 6.00
N ILE A 89 12.44 11.74 4.87
CA ILE A 89 13.56 10.83 4.76
C ILE A 89 14.61 11.34 5.75
N SER A 90 14.86 10.55 6.79
CA SER A 90 15.88 10.90 7.77
C SER A 90 17.24 10.76 7.09
N THR A 91 17.85 11.89 6.74
CA THR A 91 19.28 11.94 6.53
C THR A 91 19.93 11.71 7.88
N VAL A 92 20.49 10.51 8.06
CA VAL A 92 21.45 10.27 9.13
C VAL A 92 22.62 11.23 8.84
N GLN A 93 22.73 12.31 9.61
CA GLN A 93 23.93 13.15 9.67
C GLN A 93 25.02 12.42 10.45
#